data_AF-A0A5N4E0X4-F1
#
_entry.id   AF-A0A5N4E0X4-F1
#
_cell.length_a   1.000
_cell.length_b   1.000
_cell.length_c   1.000
_cell.angle_alpha   90.00
_cell.angle_beta   90.00
_cell.angle_gamma   90.00
#
_symmetry.space_group_name_H-M   'P 1'
#
loop_
_entity.id
_entity.type
_entity.pdbx_description
1 polymer ?
#
loop_
_entity_poly.entity_id
_entity_poly.type
_entity_poly.pdbx_seq_one_letter_code
_entity_poly.pdbx_strand_id
1 'polypeptide(L)'
;MATTPAAAFEALMSGVTSWDVPKDPIPSELLLTGEAAFPVMVNDQGQVLIAASSYGQGRLVVVSHEGYLLEAGLAPFLLNAGSGVEAQVQPEPGEPLGVYCIAAYDDTMTAELIQFVKRGGGLLIGGQALYWASQHSSDKVLSKVPGNQVTSVVGVYFMDIFGDRGQLKVSKKVPKDPLHVGGRLYFHLFYEPSSWELPLPSP
;
A
#
# COMPACT_ATOMS: atom_id res chain seq x y z
N MET A 1 19.06 -4.97 -9.56
CA MET A 1 18.88 -5.50 -8.18
C MET A 1 17.50 -5.08 -7.71
N ALA A 2 16.76 -5.92 -6.98
CA ALA A 2 15.49 -5.48 -6.42
C ALA A 2 15.72 -4.34 -5.42
N THR A 3 15.04 -3.21 -5.60
CA THR A 3 15.10 -2.07 -4.69
C THR A 3 14.55 -2.48 -3.33
N THR A 4 15.29 -2.25 -2.25
CA THR A 4 14.81 -2.60 -0.90
C THR A 4 13.60 -1.73 -0.52
N PRO A 5 12.67 -2.21 0.33
CA PRO A 5 11.55 -1.41 0.82
C PRO A 5 11.98 -0.08 1.44
N ALA A 6 13.13 -0.06 2.12
CA ALA A 6 13.70 1.15 2.68
C ALA A 6 14.12 2.18 1.59
N ALA A 7 14.83 1.74 0.54
CA ALA A 7 15.20 2.66 -0.54
C ALA A 7 13.98 3.15 -1.34
N ALA A 8 12.98 2.28 -1.54
CA ALA A 8 11.71 2.65 -2.16
C ALA A 8 10.95 3.68 -1.32
N PHE A 9 10.94 3.51 0.00
CA PHE A 9 10.36 4.44 0.95
C PHE A 9 11.05 5.81 0.91
N GLU A 10 12.39 5.85 1.01
CA GLU A 10 13.15 7.12 0.94
C GLU A 10 12.90 7.86 -0.37
N ALA A 11 12.87 7.13 -1.50
CA ALA A 11 12.55 7.72 -2.80
C ALA A 11 11.11 8.28 -2.84
N LEU A 12 10.14 7.55 -2.29
CA LEU A 12 8.75 7.98 -2.24
C LEU A 12 8.54 9.20 -1.32
N MET A 13 9.26 9.25 -0.20
CA MET A 13 9.17 10.28 0.82
C MET A 13 10.01 11.52 0.53
N SER A 14 10.84 11.49 -0.51
CA SER A 14 11.68 12.61 -0.92
C SER A 14 10.86 13.89 -1.11
N GLY A 15 11.15 14.92 -0.32
CA GLY A 15 10.45 16.20 -0.37
C GLY A 15 9.08 16.23 0.35
N VAL A 16 8.60 15.10 0.87
CA VAL A 16 7.39 15.04 1.72
C VAL A 16 7.80 15.20 3.18
N THR A 17 7.53 16.38 3.75
CA THR A 17 7.92 16.70 5.14
C THR A 17 6.74 16.69 6.11
N SER A 18 5.53 16.96 5.63
CA SER A 18 4.28 16.90 6.38
C SER A 18 3.10 16.89 5.41
N TRP A 19 2.01 16.23 5.78
CA TRP A 19 0.75 16.34 5.05
C TRP A 19 -0.42 16.41 6.04
N ASP A 20 -1.16 17.50 5.99
CA ASP A 20 -2.46 17.64 6.63
C ASP A 20 -3.50 16.90 5.80
N VAL A 21 -3.90 15.71 6.27
CA VAL A 21 -4.95 14.93 5.62
C VAL A 21 -6.31 15.47 6.01
N PRO A 22 -7.25 15.59 5.07
CA PRO A 22 -8.59 16.08 5.37
C PRO A 22 -9.29 15.14 6.37
N LYS A 23 -10.03 15.76 7.30
CA LYS A 23 -10.73 15.07 8.39
C LYS A 23 -12.11 14.55 8.00
N ASP A 24 -12.63 15.00 6.86
CA ASP A 24 -13.99 14.66 6.42
C ASP A 24 -14.09 13.24 5.85
N PRO A 25 -13.16 12.77 5.00
CA PRO A 25 -13.17 11.39 4.54
C PRO A 25 -13.11 10.38 5.69
N ILE A 26 -13.83 9.27 5.53
CA ILE A 26 -13.80 8.15 6.48
C ILE A 26 -12.94 7.03 5.88
N PRO A 27 -11.65 6.94 6.26
CA PRO A 27 -10.77 5.96 5.67
C PRO A 27 -11.07 4.54 6.14
N SER A 28 -10.65 3.56 5.33
CA SER A 28 -10.51 2.17 5.76
C SER A 28 -9.10 1.87 6.25
N GLU A 29 -8.96 0.97 7.21
CA GLU A 29 -7.63 0.42 7.51
C GLU A 29 -7.08 -0.38 6.33
N LEU A 30 -5.78 -0.24 6.04
CA LEU A 30 -5.08 -1.05 5.05
C LEU A 30 -4.36 -2.21 5.73
N LEU A 31 -4.55 -3.42 5.20
CA LEU A 31 -3.80 -4.61 5.60
C LEU A 31 -2.63 -4.82 4.63
N LEU A 32 -1.43 -5.00 5.18
CA LEU A 32 -0.20 -5.25 4.43
C LEU A 32 0.26 -6.69 4.69
N THR A 33 0.38 -7.47 3.63
CA THR A 33 0.89 -8.86 3.64
C THR A 33 2.06 -9.07 2.67
N GLY A 34 2.27 -8.14 1.74
CA GLY A 34 3.35 -8.23 0.75
C GLY A 34 4.71 -7.91 1.35
N GLU A 35 5.74 -8.66 0.97
CA GLU A 35 7.12 -8.47 1.44
C GLU A 35 7.69 -7.10 1.03
N ALA A 36 7.31 -6.61 -0.15
CA ALA A 36 7.69 -5.29 -0.64
C ALA A 36 6.76 -4.17 -0.16
N ALA A 37 5.67 -4.50 0.54
CA ALA A 37 4.69 -3.53 1.01
C ALA A 37 5.17 -2.87 2.31
N PHE A 38 5.02 -1.55 2.40
CA PHE A 38 5.36 -0.80 3.59
C PHE A 38 4.36 0.34 3.83
N PRO A 39 4.12 0.70 5.10
CA PRO A 39 3.22 1.79 5.44
C PRO A 39 3.89 3.15 5.22
N VAL A 40 3.18 4.04 4.55
CA VAL A 40 3.59 5.42 4.27
C VAL A 40 3.02 6.35 5.34
N MET A 41 1.78 6.11 5.75
CA MET A 41 1.09 6.90 6.75
C MET A 41 0.34 6.00 7.72
N VAL A 42 0.55 6.27 9.01
CA VAL A 42 -0.04 5.53 10.12
C VAL A 42 -0.68 6.54 11.07
N ASN A 43 -1.88 6.23 11.56
CA ASN A 43 -2.53 7.07 12.58
C ASN A 43 -2.02 6.76 13.99
N ASP A 44 -2.46 7.53 14.99
CA ASP A 44 -2.07 7.32 16.38
C ASP A 44 -2.49 5.96 16.96
N GLN A 45 -3.42 5.24 16.31
CA GLN A 45 -3.86 3.89 16.70
C GLN A 45 -2.99 2.78 16.06
N GLY A 46 -2.00 3.14 15.24
CA GLY A 46 -1.16 2.17 14.54
C GLY A 46 -1.78 1.62 13.24
N GLN A 47 -2.92 2.15 12.81
CA GLN A 47 -3.58 1.71 11.58
C GLN A 47 -2.94 2.37 10.36
N VAL A 48 -2.73 1.58 9.31
CA VAL A 48 -2.15 2.06 8.06
C VAL A 48 -3.24 2.71 7.21
N LEU A 49 -3.05 3.97 6.84
CA LEU A 49 -3.97 4.73 6.00
C LEU A 49 -3.44 4.95 4.59
N ILE A 50 -2.12 4.92 4.42
CA ILE A 50 -1.47 4.96 3.11
C ILE A 50 -0.36 3.93 3.14
N ALA A 51 -0.29 3.12 2.09
CA ALA A 51 0.73 2.10 1.91
C ALA A 51 1.32 2.20 0.52
N ALA A 52 2.55 1.76 0.36
CA ALA A 52 3.17 1.63 -0.94
C ALA A 52 3.85 0.27 -1.08
N SER A 53 3.99 -0.16 -2.32
CA SER A 53 4.63 -1.43 -2.68
C SER A 53 5.07 -1.37 -4.13
N SER A 54 5.74 -2.41 -4.60
CA SER A 54 6.20 -2.54 -5.99
C SER A 54 5.71 -3.84 -6.62
N TYR A 55 5.49 -3.81 -7.92
CA TYR A 55 5.15 -4.99 -8.71
C TYR A 55 5.81 -4.93 -10.07
N GLY A 56 6.64 -5.92 -10.40
CA GLY A 56 7.50 -5.87 -11.58
C GLY A 56 8.45 -4.66 -11.48
N GLN A 57 8.36 -3.76 -12.46
CA GLN A 57 9.17 -2.54 -12.51
C GLN A 57 8.45 -1.30 -11.96
N GLY A 58 7.15 -1.40 -11.66
CA GLY A 58 6.32 -0.27 -11.26
C GLY A 58 6.09 -0.19 -9.77
N ARG A 59 5.34 0.84 -9.39
CA ARG A 59 5.03 1.18 -7.99
C ARG A 59 3.54 1.36 -7.82
N LEU A 60 3.04 0.89 -6.69
CA LEU A 60 1.67 1.14 -6.24
C LEU A 60 1.71 1.99 -4.99
N VAL A 61 0.85 2.99 -4.91
CA VAL A 61 0.48 3.65 -3.65
C VAL A 61 -1.02 3.48 -3.46
N VAL A 62 -1.39 2.92 -2.32
CA VAL A 62 -2.76 2.64 -1.92
C VAL A 62 -3.16 3.62 -0.84
N VAL A 63 -4.30 4.26 -1.03
CA VAL A 63 -4.79 5.34 -0.18
C VAL A 63 -6.16 4.96 0.35
N SER A 64 -6.32 4.95 1.67
CA SER A 64 -7.51 4.44 2.39
C SER A 64 -8.85 5.16 2.14
N HIS A 65 -8.87 6.20 1.28
CA HIS A 65 -10.06 6.86 0.78
C HIS A 65 -9.75 7.61 -0.53
N GLU A 66 -10.68 7.65 -1.48
CA GLU A 66 -10.51 8.32 -2.78
C GLU A 66 -10.46 9.84 -2.66
N GLY A 67 -11.17 10.40 -1.68
CA GLY A 67 -11.14 11.84 -1.37
C GLY A 67 -9.73 12.38 -1.08
N TYR A 68 -8.81 11.53 -0.60
CA TYR A 68 -7.41 11.92 -0.41
C TYR A 68 -6.66 12.12 -1.74
N LEU A 69 -7.08 11.46 -2.83
CA LEU A 69 -6.45 11.60 -4.15
C LEU A 69 -6.58 13.02 -4.73
N LEU A 70 -7.57 13.79 -4.25
CA LEU A 70 -7.84 15.15 -4.71
C LEU A 70 -7.02 16.20 -3.98
N GLU A 71 -6.29 15.79 -2.92
CA GLU A 71 -5.55 16.71 -2.08
C GLU A 71 -4.20 17.09 -2.69
N ALA A 72 -3.90 18.38 -2.74
CA ALA A 72 -2.63 18.89 -3.28
C ALA A 72 -1.41 18.36 -2.53
N GLY A 73 -1.56 17.99 -1.25
CA GLY A 73 -0.51 17.36 -0.45
C GLY A 73 -0.04 15.99 -0.97
N LEU A 74 -0.81 15.37 -1.87
CA LEU A 74 -0.47 14.10 -2.52
C LEU A 74 0.36 14.30 -3.80
N ALA A 75 0.48 15.52 -4.32
CA ALA A 75 1.24 15.81 -5.53
C ALA A 75 2.72 15.36 -5.49
N PRO A 76 3.48 15.52 -4.39
CA PRO A 76 4.85 15.01 -4.32
C PRO A 76 4.91 13.47 -4.40
N PHE A 77 3.94 12.77 -3.80
CA PHE A 77 3.84 11.31 -3.90
C PHE A 77 3.55 10.86 -5.32
N LEU A 78 2.70 11.60 -6.05
CA LEU A 78 2.45 11.35 -7.48
C LEU A 78 3.74 11.47 -8.29
N LEU A 79 4.50 12.54 -8.08
CA LEU A 79 5.77 12.75 -8.77
C LEU A 79 6.79 11.63 -8.45
N ASN A 80 6.91 11.26 -7.18
CA ASN A 80 7.87 10.25 -6.73
C ASN A 80 7.47 8.81 -7.11
N ALA A 81 6.16 8.53 -7.22
CA ALA A 81 5.67 7.24 -7.71
C ALA A 81 6.00 7.04 -9.21
N GLY A 82 6.00 8.11 -9.99
CA GLY A 82 6.36 8.10 -11.41
C GLY A 82 7.86 8.19 -11.70
N SER A 83 8.65 8.79 -10.81
CA SER A 83 10.10 8.96 -11.00
C SER A 83 10.92 7.70 -10.76
N GLY A 84 10.28 6.60 -10.37
CA GLY A 84 10.93 5.33 -10.04
C GLY A 84 11.46 4.52 -11.23
N VAL A 85 11.25 4.99 -12.46
CA VAL A 85 11.74 4.34 -13.68
C VAL A 85 13.23 4.65 -13.83
N GLU A 86 14.08 3.64 -13.62
CA GLU A 86 15.51 3.77 -13.90
C GLU A 86 15.73 4.07 -15.40
N ALA A 87 16.56 5.06 -15.70
CA ALA A 87 16.93 5.37 -17.08
C ALA A 87 17.73 4.21 -17.68
N GLN A 88 17.12 3.49 -18.61
CA GLN A 88 17.78 2.40 -19.33
C GLN A 88 18.30 2.90 -20.68
N VAL A 89 19.55 2.55 -21.01
CA VAL A 89 20.08 2.74 -22.35
C VAL A 89 19.46 1.67 -23.24
N GLN A 90 18.46 2.06 -24.03
CA GLN A 90 17.81 1.18 -24.99
C GLN A 90 17.98 1.74 -26.41
N PRO A 91 18.03 0.87 -27.44
CA PRO A 91 18.17 1.31 -28.84
C PRO A 91 17.01 2.17 -29.33
N GLU A 92 15.84 2.00 -28.71
CA GLU A 92 14.60 2.70 -29.03
C GLU A 92 13.99 3.28 -27.74
N PRO A 93 13.29 4.45 -27.80
CA PRO A 93 12.52 4.94 -26.67
C PRO A 93 11.45 3.92 -26.29
N GLY A 94 11.45 3.46 -25.02
CA GLY A 94 10.37 2.62 -24.49
C GLY A 94 9.02 3.36 -24.45
N GLU A 95 7.93 2.65 -24.15
CA GLU A 95 6.63 3.29 -23.93
C GLU A 95 6.73 4.34 -22.81
N PRO A 96 6.14 5.54 -22.97
CA PRO A 96 6.10 6.52 -21.89
C PRO A 96 5.30 5.95 -20.72
N LEU A 97 5.98 5.66 -19.61
CA LEU A 97 5.35 5.21 -18.38
C LEU A 97 5.07 6.43 -17.50
N GLY A 98 3.79 6.70 -17.31
CA GLY A 98 3.31 7.80 -16.47
C GLY A 98 2.82 7.32 -15.10
N VAL A 99 2.05 8.20 -14.47
CA VAL A 99 1.29 7.88 -13.26
C VAL A 99 -0.19 7.88 -13.60
N TYR A 100 -0.89 6.83 -13.19
CA TYR A 100 -2.34 6.71 -13.34
C TYR A 100 -3.00 6.75 -11.96
N CYS A 101 -4.10 7.50 -11.85
CA CYS A 101 -4.86 7.66 -10.60
C CYS A 101 -6.27 7.11 -10.79
N ILE A 102 -6.74 6.28 -9.87
CA ILE A 102 -8.06 5.68 -9.95
C ILE A 102 -8.73 5.50 -8.59
N ALA A 103 -10.05 5.59 -8.56
CA ALA A 103 -10.84 5.18 -7.41
C ALA A 103 -10.97 3.64 -7.36
N ALA A 104 -11.01 3.07 -6.15
CA ALA A 104 -10.95 1.64 -5.90
C ALA A 104 -12.30 0.90 -6.08
N TYR A 105 -13.20 1.44 -6.89
CA TYR A 105 -14.61 1.00 -6.97
C TYR A 105 -15.01 0.33 -8.28
N ASP A 106 -14.10 0.28 -9.26
CA ASP A 106 -14.31 -0.34 -10.56
C ASP A 106 -13.21 -1.39 -10.81
N ASP A 107 -13.60 -2.61 -11.15
CA ASP A 107 -12.69 -3.73 -11.42
C ASP A 107 -12.57 -4.07 -12.93
N THR A 108 -13.25 -3.34 -13.81
CA THR A 108 -13.28 -3.63 -15.24
C THR A 108 -11.91 -3.55 -15.92
N MET A 109 -11.01 -2.70 -15.39
CA MET A 109 -9.66 -2.49 -15.92
C MET A 109 -8.56 -3.21 -15.13
N THR A 110 -8.92 -4.19 -14.29
CA THR A 110 -7.97 -4.83 -13.36
C THR A 110 -6.73 -5.38 -14.06
N ALA A 111 -6.93 -6.10 -15.17
CA ALA A 111 -5.83 -6.73 -15.90
C ALA A 111 -4.89 -5.68 -16.52
N GLU A 112 -5.47 -4.63 -17.10
CA GLU A 112 -4.74 -3.51 -17.72
C GLU A 112 -3.92 -2.76 -16.68
N LEU A 113 -4.48 -2.48 -15.50
CA LEU A 113 -3.79 -1.81 -14.40
C LEU A 113 -2.63 -2.64 -13.86
N ILE A 114 -2.83 -3.94 -13.63
CA ILE A 114 -1.77 -4.84 -13.17
C ILE A 114 -0.63 -4.88 -14.20
N GLN A 115 -0.96 -4.96 -15.49
CA GLN A 115 0.04 -4.97 -16.56
C GLN A 115 0.78 -3.62 -16.68
N PHE A 116 0.07 -2.50 -16.55
CA PHE A 116 0.65 -1.16 -16.55
C PHE A 116 1.71 -1.01 -15.44
N VAL A 117 1.37 -1.42 -14.21
CA VAL A 117 2.31 -1.39 -13.08
C VAL A 117 3.46 -2.35 -13.32
N LYS A 118 3.18 -3.58 -13.74
CA LYS A 118 4.22 -4.58 -14.00
C LYS A 118 5.29 -4.09 -14.98
N ARG A 119 4.89 -3.31 -16.01
CA ARG A 119 5.78 -2.71 -17.01
C ARG A 119 6.56 -1.49 -16.53
N GLY A 120 6.24 -0.93 -15.36
CA GLY A 120 6.95 0.22 -14.78
C GLY A 120 6.09 1.46 -14.55
N GLY A 121 4.78 1.39 -14.79
CA GLY A 121 3.87 2.48 -14.48
C GLY A 121 3.72 2.71 -12.97
N GLY A 122 3.47 3.96 -12.58
CA GLY A 122 3.06 4.31 -11.22
C GLY A 122 1.55 4.29 -11.09
N LEU A 123 0.99 3.49 -10.18
CA LEU A 123 -0.45 3.48 -9.89
C LEU A 123 -0.73 4.10 -8.52
N LEU A 124 -1.58 5.11 -8.52
CA LEU A 124 -2.19 5.65 -7.31
C LEU A 124 -3.65 5.20 -7.24
N ILE A 125 -4.00 4.43 -6.23
CA ILE A 125 -5.36 3.90 -6.07
C ILE A 125 -5.92 4.28 -4.72
N GLY A 126 -7.11 4.88 -4.71
CA GLY A 126 -7.74 5.36 -3.49
C GLY A 126 -9.17 4.89 -3.35
N GLY A 127 -9.57 4.51 -2.14
CA GLY A 127 -10.95 4.13 -1.84
C GLY A 127 -11.07 3.44 -0.49
N GLN A 128 -12.26 2.95 -0.18
CA GLN A 128 -12.52 2.20 1.05
C GLN A 128 -13.38 0.96 0.80
N ALA A 129 -13.35 0.00 1.73
CA ALA A 129 -14.20 -1.19 1.67
C ALA A 129 -15.47 -1.12 2.55
N LEU A 130 -15.61 -0.09 3.39
CA LEU A 130 -16.73 0.12 4.33
C LEU A 130 -18.11 0.12 3.65
N TYR A 131 -18.29 0.89 2.57
CA TYR A 131 -19.56 0.95 1.84
C TYR A 131 -19.86 -0.33 1.06
N TRP A 132 -18.81 -1.00 0.58
CA TRP A 132 -18.96 -2.30 -0.06
C TRP A 132 -19.41 -3.35 0.96
N ALA A 133 -18.76 -3.38 2.13
CA ALA A 133 -19.03 -4.32 3.21
C ALA A 133 -20.40 -4.10 3.88
N SER A 134 -20.96 -2.88 3.86
CA SER A 134 -22.33 -2.66 4.37
C SER A 134 -23.41 -3.31 3.49
N GLN A 135 -23.10 -3.60 2.22
CA GLN A 135 -24.01 -4.22 1.26
C GLN A 135 -23.70 -5.71 1.02
N HIS A 136 -22.56 -6.19 1.50
CA HIS A 136 -22.05 -7.53 1.25
C HIS A 136 -21.60 -8.18 2.55
N SER A 137 -21.03 -9.38 2.47
CA SER A 137 -20.55 -10.09 3.64
C SER A 137 -19.07 -9.80 3.89
N SER A 138 -18.72 -9.51 5.15
CA SER A 138 -17.35 -9.17 5.57
C SER A 138 -16.31 -10.26 5.26
N ASP A 139 -16.72 -11.53 5.19
CA ASP A 139 -15.83 -12.66 4.84
C ASP A 139 -15.27 -12.57 3.40
N LYS A 140 -15.84 -11.72 2.55
CA LYS A 140 -15.45 -11.57 1.15
C LYS A 140 -14.67 -10.30 0.84
N VAL A 141 -14.42 -9.45 1.83
CA VAL A 141 -13.76 -8.14 1.64
C VAL A 141 -12.43 -8.27 0.89
N LEU A 142 -11.57 -9.20 1.31
CA LEU A 142 -10.26 -9.40 0.68
C LEU A 142 -10.34 -9.88 -0.78
N SER A 143 -11.41 -10.58 -1.16
CA SER A 143 -11.50 -11.28 -2.45
C SER A 143 -12.53 -10.70 -3.43
N LYS A 144 -13.38 -9.76 -2.98
CA LYS A 144 -14.50 -9.23 -3.78
C LYS A 144 -14.63 -7.71 -3.80
N VAL A 145 -13.89 -6.98 -2.97
CA VAL A 145 -13.78 -5.52 -3.13
C VAL A 145 -13.06 -5.24 -4.45
N PRO A 146 -13.58 -4.37 -5.33
CA PRO A 146 -12.98 -4.07 -6.63
C PRO A 146 -11.51 -3.64 -6.53
N GLY A 147 -11.19 -2.69 -5.63
CA GLY A 147 -9.83 -2.25 -5.35
C GLY A 147 -8.87 -3.40 -4.99
N ASN A 148 -9.34 -4.36 -4.20
CA ASN A 148 -8.54 -5.51 -3.77
C ASN A 148 -8.19 -6.45 -4.93
N GLN A 149 -8.93 -6.44 -6.05
CA GLN A 149 -8.55 -7.19 -7.25
C GLN A 149 -7.23 -6.70 -7.84
N VAL A 150 -6.95 -5.39 -7.72
CA VAL A 150 -5.73 -4.76 -8.22
C VAL A 150 -4.63 -4.76 -7.17
N THR A 151 -4.94 -4.36 -5.93
CA THR A 151 -3.92 -4.15 -4.88
C THR A 151 -3.43 -5.44 -4.24
N SER A 152 -4.17 -6.55 -4.37
CA SER A 152 -3.75 -7.85 -3.83
C SER A 152 -2.45 -8.37 -4.45
N VAL A 153 -2.12 -7.99 -5.70
CA VAL A 153 -0.86 -8.41 -6.35
C VAL A 153 0.38 -7.85 -5.68
N VAL A 154 0.21 -6.77 -4.90
CA VAL A 154 1.27 -6.16 -4.08
C VAL A 154 1.10 -6.44 -2.60
N GLY A 155 0.14 -7.30 -2.22
CA GLY A 155 -0.15 -7.65 -0.84
C GLY A 155 -0.65 -6.47 -0.01
N VAL A 156 -1.47 -5.58 -0.59
CA VAL A 156 -2.13 -4.49 0.13
C VAL A 156 -3.64 -4.62 -0.06
N TYR A 157 -4.41 -4.51 1.02
CA TYR A 157 -5.87 -4.70 0.99
C TYR A 157 -6.61 -3.61 1.74
N PHE A 158 -7.70 -3.13 1.16
CA PHE A 158 -8.72 -2.34 1.85
C PHE A 158 -9.53 -3.25 2.78
N MET A 159 -9.59 -2.90 4.06
CA MET A 159 -10.35 -3.62 5.09
C MET A 159 -11.70 -2.96 5.36
N ASP A 160 -12.65 -3.70 5.91
CA ASP A 160 -13.94 -3.19 6.39
C ASP A 160 -13.86 -2.62 7.83
N ILE A 161 -12.68 -2.14 8.22
CA ILE A 161 -12.39 -1.54 9.52
C ILE A 161 -12.26 -0.04 9.34
N PHE A 162 -12.96 0.73 10.17
CA PHE A 162 -12.84 2.18 10.20
C PHE A 162 -11.42 2.59 10.60
N GLY A 163 -10.79 3.42 9.78
CA GLY A 163 -9.57 4.12 10.16
C GLY A 163 -9.91 5.28 11.09
N ASP A 164 -9.23 5.35 12.23
CA ASP A 164 -9.35 6.48 13.14
C ASP A 164 -8.82 7.77 12.48
N ARG A 165 -9.55 8.87 12.71
CA ARG A 165 -9.31 10.21 12.12
C ARG A 165 -8.46 11.11 13.02
N GLY A 166 -7.76 10.53 14.00
CA GLY A 166 -6.85 11.21 14.90
C GLY A 166 -5.65 11.84 14.17
N GLN A 167 -4.61 12.25 14.91
CA GLN A 167 -3.46 12.85 14.26
C GLN A 167 -2.77 11.79 13.39
N LEU A 168 -2.47 12.18 12.15
CA LEU A 168 -1.76 11.33 11.23
C LEU A 168 -0.28 11.61 11.32
N LYS A 169 0.50 10.55 11.45
CA LYS A 169 1.95 10.62 11.44
C LYS A 169 2.42 10.08 10.11
N VAL A 170 3.11 10.95 9.38
CA VAL A 170 3.93 10.52 8.26
C VAL A 170 5.01 9.61 8.83
N SER A 171 5.12 8.38 8.29
CA SER A 171 6.19 7.46 8.68
C SER A 171 7.54 8.17 8.46
N LYS A 172 8.43 8.12 9.44
CA LYS A 172 9.80 8.66 9.31
C LYS A 172 10.82 7.59 8.92
N LYS A 173 10.43 6.32 9.07
CA LYS A 173 11.16 5.10 8.75
C LYS A 173 10.12 4.00 8.48
N VAL A 174 10.49 2.97 7.71
CA VAL A 174 9.68 1.75 7.61
C VAL A 174 9.48 1.19 9.03
N PRO A 175 8.24 1.08 9.54
CA PRO A 175 7.96 0.46 10.82
C PRO A 175 8.48 -0.98 10.81
N LYS A 176 9.34 -1.31 11.78
CA LYS A 176 9.92 -2.65 11.94
C LYS A 176 9.10 -3.53 12.88
N ASP A 177 8.14 -2.93 13.58
CA ASP A 177 7.29 -3.61 14.55
C ASP A 177 6.05 -4.20 13.86
N PRO A 178 5.52 -5.34 14.35
CA PRO A 178 4.30 -5.92 13.80
C PRO A 178 3.14 -4.90 13.87
N LEU A 179 2.53 -4.62 12.72
CA LEU A 179 1.34 -3.78 12.63
C LEU A 179 0.17 -4.50 13.31
N HIS A 180 -0.51 -3.81 14.22
CA HIS A 180 -1.70 -4.31 14.88
C HIS A 180 -2.90 -3.99 14.01
N VAL A 181 -3.49 -5.01 13.37
CA VAL A 181 -4.69 -4.84 12.54
C VAL A 181 -5.90 -5.33 13.32
N GLY A 182 -6.83 -4.44 13.64
CA GLY A 182 -8.11 -4.81 14.30
C GLY A 182 -7.98 -5.65 15.58
N GLY A 183 -6.94 -5.45 16.39
CA GLY A 183 -6.69 -6.24 17.61
C GLY A 183 -6.19 -7.67 17.38
N ARG A 184 -5.80 -8.04 16.15
CA ARG A 184 -5.08 -9.29 15.84
C ARG A 184 -3.65 -8.98 15.42
N LEU A 185 -2.70 -9.64 16.08
CA LEU A 185 -1.29 -9.67 15.69
C LEU A 185 -1.16 -10.40 14.35
N TYR A 186 -0.88 -9.67 13.27
CA TYR A 186 -0.37 -10.26 12.05
C TYR A 186 1.15 -10.32 12.18
N PHE A 187 1.66 -11.50 12.51
CA PHE A 187 3.09 -11.76 12.47
C PHE A 187 3.55 -11.66 11.01
N HIS A 188 4.55 -10.82 10.75
CA HIS A 188 5.47 -11.11 9.66
C HIS A 188 6.00 -12.53 9.89
N LEU A 189 5.44 -13.50 9.18
CA LEU A 189 6.17 -14.72 8.85
C LEU A 189 7.31 -14.22 7.97
N PHE A 190 8.50 -14.01 8.55
CA PHE A 190 9.83 -14.37 8.03
C PHE A 190 10.94 -13.69 8.87
N TYR A 191 11.57 -14.49 9.74
CA TYR A 191 13.03 -14.55 9.86
C TYR A 191 13.43 -16.01 10.14
N GLU A 192 14.59 -16.41 9.62
CA GLU A 192 15.01 -17.74 9.13
C GLU A 192 15.04 -18.97 10.08
N PRO A 193 15.14 -20.20 9.51
CA PRO A 193 15.13 -21.47 10.23
C PRO A 193 16.54 -21.86 10.71
N SER A 194 16.77 -21.84 12.02
CA SER A 194 17.70 -22.76 12.71
C SER A 194 17.92 -22.28 14.15
N SER A 195 17.23 -22.93 15.10
CA SER A 195 17.74 -23.30 16.43
C SER A 195 16.62 -23.35 17.46
N TRP A 196 15.85 -24.44 17.48
CA TRP A 196 15.17 -24.90 18.69
C TRP A 196 15.17 -26.43 18.68
N GLU A 197 16.24 -27.04 19.18
CA GLU A 197 16.08 -28.32 19.84
C GLU A 197 15.23 -28.03 21.09
N LEU A 198 14.01 -28.57 21.14
CA LEU A 198 13.20 -28.54 22.36
C LEU A 198 13.80 -29.55 23.34
N PRO A 199 14.10 -29.19 24.60
CA PRO A 199 14.48 -30.18 25.59
C PRO A 199 13.26 -31.05 25.89
N LEU A 200 13.40 -32.36 25.70
CA LEU A 200 12.41 -33.34 26.13
C LEU A 200 12.25 -33.26 27.66
N PRO A 201 11.02 -33.28 28.19
CA PRO A 201 10.82 -33.30 29.63
C PRO A 201 11.39 -34.59 30.22
N SER A 202 12.22 -34.45 31.25
CA SER A 202 12.77 -35.56 32.03
C SER A 202 11.64 -36.32 32.75
N PRO A 203 11.80 -37.64 32.97
CA PRO A 203 10.75 -38.55 33.42
C PRO A 203 10.27 -38.32 34.85
#